data_AF-F8X2D5-F1
#
_entry.id   AF-F8X2D5-F1
#
_cell.length_a   1.000
_cell.length_b   1.000
_cell.length_c   1.000
_cell.angle_alpha   90.00
_cell.angle_beta   90.00
_cell.angle_gamma   90.00
#
_symmetry.space_group_name_H-M   'P 1'
#
loop_
_entity.id
_entity.type
_entity.pdbx_description
1 polymer ?
#
loop_
_entity_poly.entity_id
_entity_poly.type
_entity_poly.pdbx_seq_one_letter_code
_entity_poly.pdbx_strand_id
1 'polypeptide(L)'
;MQNQNYLNYNQQVDFFENNHCYITKEGKQLQGITGIISKMLFPDKYSNIPEHILNKAAEYGSLIHSKCQENDIFETSDCMEVENYMKIKQEYNLIPLENEYLVSDNDRIATMIDNVFRASDNSVHLGDIKTTSVLDIESLSWQLSICAYLFELQNPHLSVDKLYGIWLRKDKYKLQEVERIPSSTIISLIDAYFNNTSFENPIKQNTSLEIEELIAIDEEISILEERRTQLLSDIQPLIEKQQYKDDKVTISWVSPSTSIGFDSSKFKKENPELADKYKKETTKSGFVKVTYKKEKECQ
;
A
#
# COMPACT_ATOMS: atom_id res chain seq x y z
N MET A 1 16.03 -31.70 18.36
CA MET A 1 16.54 -30.46 19.00
C MET A 1 17.62 -29.93 18.08
N GLN A 2 17.57 -28.79 17.40
CA GLN A 2 16.64 -27.69 17.19
C GLN A 2 17.05 -27.14 15.80
N ASN A 3 16.17 -27.08 14.80
CA ASN A 3 16.37 -26.19 13.65
C ASN A 3 15.22 -25.18 13.72
N GLN A 4 15.42 -24.18 14.56
CA GLN A 4 14.58 -22.98 14.55
C GLN A 4 15.01 -22.15 13.34
N ASN A 5 14.05 -21.53 12.66
CA ASN A 5 14.26 -20.52 11.62
C ASN A 5 15.21 -19.40 12.11
N TYR A 6 16.52 -19.60 12.01
CA TYR A 6 17.50 -18.59 12.35
C TYR A 6 17.73 -17.72 11.12
N LEU A 7 17.46 -16.42 11.24
CA LEU A 7 17.72 -15.44 10.18
C LEU A 7 19.19 -15.03 10.23
N ASN A 8 19.84 -14.99 9.07
CA ASN A 8 21.21 -14.49 8.93
C ASN A 8 21.17 -12.96 8.83
N TYR A 9 21.50 -12.24 9.89
CA TYR A 9 21.53 -10.77 9.84
C TYR A 9 22.71 -10.27 9.01
N ASN A 10 22.47 -9.31 8.11
CA ASN A 10 23.52 -8.71 7.30
C ASN A 10 24.56 -8.01 8.20
N GLN A 11 25.84 -8.37 8.04
CA GLN A 11 26.96 -7.78 8.80
C GLN A 11 27.84 -6.85 7.95
N GLN A 12 27.59 -6.78 6.64
CA GLN A 12 28.43 -6.09 5.67
C GLN A 12 27.86 -4.75 5.24
N VAL A 13 26.56 -4.53 5.45
CA VAL A 13 25.85 -3.32 5.04
C VAL A 13 25.19 -2.69 6.27
N ASP A 14 25.36 -1.38 6.40
CA ASP A 14 24.64 -0.56 7.38
C ASP A 14 23.57 0.27 6.65
N PHE A 15 22.39 0.34 7.24
CA PHE A 15 21.34 1.27 6.84
C PHE A 15 21.40 2.54 7.69
N PHE A 16 21.41 3.69 7.02
CA PHE A 16 21.39 5.00 7.66
C PHE A 16 20.02 5.65 7.42
N GLU A 17 19.18 5.64 8.47
CA GLU A 17 17.80 6.14 8.39
C GLU A 17 17.71 7.62 7.98
N ASN A 18 18.58 8.47 8.53
CA ASN A 18 18.53 9.94 8.34
C ASN A 18 18.57 10.39 6.87
N ASN A 19 19.31 9.65 6.04
CA ASN A 19 19.52 9.94 4.62
C ASN A 19 19.06 8.78 3.73
N HIS A 20 18.37 7.79 4.31
CA HIS A 20 17.81 6.62 3.66
C HIS A 20 18.81 5.94 2.70
N CYS A 21 20.03 5.69 3.18
CA CYS A 21 21.10 5.12 2.36
C CYS A 21 21.69 3.84 2.96
N TYR A 22 22.25 3.02 2.10
CA TYR A 22 22.88 1.75 2.43
C TYR A 22 24.37 1.86 2.12
N ILE A 23 25.24 1.57 3.08
CA ILE A 23 26.69 1.67 2.90
C ILE A 23 27.35 0.38 3.38
N THR A 24 28.25 -0.18 2.58
CA THR A 24 29.06 -1.34 2.99
C THR A 24 30.06 -0.94 4.07
N LYS A 25 30.59 -1.89 4.84
CA LYS A 25 31.67 -1.62 5.82
C LYS A 25 32.92 -1.02 5.18
N GLU A 26 33.13 -1.26 3.88
CA GLU A 26 34.21 -0.69 3.07
C GLU A 26 33.91 0.73 2.57
N GLY A 27 32.72 1.28 2.87
CA GLY A 27 32.32 2.63 2.51
C GLY A 27 31.67 2.77 1.13
N LYS A 28 31.31 1.66 0.47
CA LYS A 28 30.59 1.70 -0.83
C LYS A 28 29.11 1.94 -0.60
N GLN A 29 28.53 2.95 -1.22
CA GLN A 29 27.08 3.17 -1.20
C GLN A 29 26.38 2.19 -2.16
N LEU A 30 25.33 1.52 -1.68
CA LEU A 30 24.48 0.61 -2.45
C LEU A 30 23.19 1.31 -2.88
N GLN A 31 22.58 0.80 -3.95
CA GLN A 31 21.33 1.34 -4.49
C GLN A 31 20.12 0.68 -3.81
N GLY A 32 19.20 1.51 -3.29
CA GLY A 32 17.90 1.05 -2.82
C GLY A 32 17.00 0.60 -3.97
N ILE A 33 16.19 -0.45 -3.76
CA ILE A 33 15.40 -1.09 -4.81
C ILE A 33 14.27 -0.20 -5.36
N THR A 34 13.70 0.67 -4.52
CA THR A 34 12.60 1.58 -4.92
C THR A 34 13.04 2.53 -6.05
N GLY A 35 14.29 3.00 -6.02
CA GLY A 35 14.85 3.84 -7.08
C GLY A 35 15.04 3.09 -8.40
N ILE A 36 15.36 1.79 -8.35
CA ILE A 36 15.48 0.94 -9.53
C ILE A 36 14.09 0.71 -10.15
N ILE A 37 13.12 0.31 -9.34
CA ILE A 37 11.74 0.06 -9.76
C ILE A 37 11.14 1.31 -10.40
N SER A 38 11.21 2.45 -9.71
CA SER A 38 10.68 3.72 -10.21
C SER A 38 11.28 4.09 -11.56
N LYS A 39 12.61 4.07 -11.69
CA LYS A 39 13.29 4.48 -12.92
C LYS A 39 13.04 3.54 -14.10
N MET A 40 13.03 2.22 -13.86
CA MET A 40 13.03 1.23 -14.93
C MET A 40 11.63 0.77 -15.34
N LEU A 41 10.67 0.78 -14.42
CA LEU A 41 9.35 0.21 -14.63
C LEU A 41 8.24 1.26 -14.61
N PHE A 42 8.40 2.32 -13.80
CA PHE A 42 7.34 3.29 -13.55
C PHE A 42 7.82 4.76 -13.59
N PRO A 43 8.55 5.19 -14.64
CA PRO A 43 9.25 6.48 -14.65
C PRO A 43 8.31 7.69 -14.48
N ASP A 44 7.06 7.57 -14.92
CA ASP A 44 6.10 8.68 -14.94
C ASP A 44 5.09 8.64 -13.77
N LYS A 45 5.12 7.61 -12.91
CA LYS A 45 4.06 7.29 -11.94
C LYS A 45 3.70 8.42 -10.98
N TYR A 46 4.67 9.25 -10.61
CA TYR A 46 4.46 10.38 -9.69
C TYR A 46 4.84 11.73 -10.28
N SER A 47 5.08 11.80 -11.60
CA SER A 47 5.59 12.99 -12.29
C SER A 47 4.72 14.24 -12.13
N ASN A 48 3.40 14.05 -11.97
CA ASN A 48 2.42 15.13 -11.84
C ASN A 48 1.95 15.38 -10.39
N ILE A 49 2.49 14.65 -9.40
CA ILE A 49 2.08 14.80 -8.01
C ILE A 49 3.00 15.81 -7.30
N PRO A 50 2.46 16.87 -6.67
CA PRO A 50 3.27 17.81 -5.89
C PRO A 50 4.09 17.14 -4.78
N GLU A 51 5.36 17.51 -4.64
CA GLU A 51 6.31 16.92 -3.69
C GLU A 51 5.82 16.89 -2.24
N HIS A 52 5.18 17.98 -1.78
CA HIS A 52 4.66 18.05 -0.40
C HIS A 52 3.55 17.04 -0.10
N ILE A 53 2.88 16.51 -1.13
CA ILE A 53 1.88 15.45 -0.99
C ILE A 53 2.58 14.11 -0.83
N LEU A 54 3.58 13.83 -1.68
CA LEU A 54 4.38 12.62 -1.61
C LEU A 54 5.08 12.51 -0.24
N ASN A 55 5.65 13.60 0.25
CA ASN A 55 6.31 13.65 1.56
C ASN A 55 5.33 13.33 2.70
N LYS A 56 4.13 13.92 2.69
CA LYS A 56 3.09 13.61 3.70
C LYS A 56 2.64 12.15 3.65
N ALA A 57 2.48 11.59 2.46
CA ALA A 57 2.12 10.19 2.29
C ALA A 57 3.23 9.26 2.80
N ALA A 58 4.49 9.60 2.52
CA ALA A 58 5.65 8.88 3.03
C ALA A 58 5.75 8.95 4.56
N GLU A 59 5.63 10.14 5.16
CA GLU A 59 5.62 10.33 6.61
C GLU A 59 4.52 9.51 7.30
N TYR A 60 3.30 9.52 6.74
CA TYR A 60 2.20 8.73 7.26
C TYR A 60 2.46 7.22 7.10
N GLY A 61 2.99 6.78 5.96
CA GLY A 61 3.41 5.39 5.75
C GLY A 61 4.43 4.94 6.80
N SER A 62 5.51 5.68 6.97
CA SER A 62 6.55 5.42 7.97
C SER A 62 6.00 5.34 9.39
N LEU A 63 5.07 6.23 9.75
CA LEU A 63 4.40 6.19 11.05
C LEU A 63 3.62 4.88 11.26
N ILE A 64 2.84 4.45 10.27
CA ILE A 64 2.05 3.21 10.37
C ILE A 64 2.95 1.98 10.42
N HIS A 65 4.03 1.95 9.65
CA HIS A 65 5.04 0.88 9.71
C HIS A 65 5.63 0.76 11.12
N SER A 66 6.15 1.85 11.65
CA SER A 66 6.74 1.90 13.00
C SER A 66 5.76 1.41 14.08
N LYS A 67 4.49 1.81 14.00
CA LYS A 67 3.46 1.33 14.94
C LYS A 67 3.14 -0.16 14.80
N CYS A 68 3.13 -0.69 13.58
CA CYS A 68 2.94 -2.13 13.36
C CYS A 68 4.12 -2.93 13.92
N GLN A 69 5.35 -2.40 13.82
CA GLN A 69 6.54 -3.00 14.41
C GLN A 69 6.47 -3.01 15.94
N GLU A 70 6.06 -1.90 16.55
CA GLU A 70 5.80 -1.83 17.99
C GLU A 70 4.73 -2.84 18.41
N ASN A 71 3.65 -2.98 17.62
CA ASN A 71 2.60 -3.97 17.87
C ASN A 71 3.13 -5.41 17.87
N ASP A 72 4.08 -5.76 17.00
CA ASP A 72 4.65 -7.12 16.97
C ASP A 72 5.47 -7.46 18.23
N ILE A 73 5.94 -6.45 18.96
CA ILE A 73 6.72 -6.62 20.20
C ILE A 73 5.82 -6.53 21.43
N PHE A 74 4.93 -5.54 21.48
CA PHE A 74 4.17 -5.18 22.68
C PHE A 74 2.70 -5.58 22.63
N GLU A 75 2.20 -6.06 21.50
CA GLU A 75 0.78 -6.41 21.26
C GLU A 75 -0.20 -5.25 21.55
N THR A 76 0.28 -4.00 21.46
CA THR A 76 -0.51 -2.80 21.69
C THR A 76 -1.05 -2.22 20.40
N SER A 77 -2.23 -1.60 20.46
CA SER A 77 -2.79 -0.82 19.35
C SER A 77 -3.15 0.58 19.80
N ASP A 78 -2.81 1.57 18.97
CA ASP A 78 -3.05 2.99 19.22
C ASP A 78 -3.80 3.69 18.08
N CYS A 79 -4.03 2.99 16.95
CA CYS A 79 -4.84 3.47 15.84
C CYS A 79 -5.52 2.32 15.08
N MET A 80 -6.52 2.67 14.27
CA MET A 80 -7.37 1.71 13.55
C MET A 80 -6.58 0.82 12.59
N GLU A 81 -5.54 1.35 11.96
CA GLU A 81 -4.66 0.62 11.04
C GLU A 81 -3.91 -0.51 11.76
N VAL A 82 -3.42 -0.26 12.98
CA VAL A 82 -2.74 -1.27 13.80
C VAL A 82 -3.73 -2.31 14.30
N GLU A 83 -4.95 -1.93 14.69
CA GLU A 83 -6.01 -2.90 15.00
C GLU A 83 -6.31 -3.80 13.80
N ASN A 84 -6.32 -3.23 12.59
CA ASN A 84 -6.55 -3.97 11.36
C ASN A 84 -5.37 -4.88 10.99
N TYR A 85 -4.14 -4.45 11.23
CA TYR A 85 -2.96 -5.30 11.13
C TYR A 85 -3.05 -6.51 12.07
N MET A 86 -3.46 -6.29 13.33
CA MET A 86 -3.69 -7.39 14.28
C MET A 86 -4.77 -8.36 13.80
N LYS A 87 -5.89 -7.86 13.26
CA LYS A 87 -6.95 -8.70 12.67
C LYS A 87 -6.41 -9.56 11.53
N ILE A 88 -5.65 -8.97 10.60
CA ILE A 88 -4.99 -9.69 9.50
C ILE A 88 -4.10 -10.81 10.05
N LYS A 89 -3.21 -10.51 11.00
CA LYS A 89 -2.32 -11.54 11.57
C LYS A 89 -3.10 -12.69 12.19
N GLN A 90 -4.18 -12.40 12.92
CA GLN A 90 -5.03 -13.41 13.54
C GLN A 90 -5.80 -14.24 12.51
N GLU A 91 -6.42 -13.60 11.51
CA GLU A 91 -7.23 -14.26 10.49
C GLU A 91 -6.39 -15.21 9.62
N TYR A 92 -5.18 -14.79 9.26
CA TYR A 92 -4.29 -15.54 8.37
C TYR A 92 -3.18 -16.32 9.10
N ASN A 93 -3.23 -16.37 10.44
CA ASN A 93 -2.22 -17.00 11.30
C ASN A 93 -0.78 -16.57 10.97
N LEU A 94 -0.56 -15.28 10.70
CA LEU A 94 0.77 -14.74 10.42
C LEU A 94 1.53 -14.57 11.73
N ILE A 95 2.67 -15.25 11.84
CA ILE A 95 3.54 -15.22 13.03
C ILE A 95 4.79 -14.39 12.67
N PRO A 96 4.93 -13.17 13.20
CA PRO A 96 6.11 -12.33 12.94
C PRO A 96 7.40 -13.00 13.41
N LEU A 97 8.45 -12.91 12.61
CA LEU A 97 9.82 -13.33 12.95
C LEU A 97 10.75 -12.14 13.09
N GLU A 98 10.66 -11.19 12.17
CA GLU A 98 11.49 -9.99 12.15
C GLU A 98 10.79 -8.88 11.37
N ASN A 99 11.08 -7.64 11.73
CA ASN A 99 10.63 -6.47 11.02
C ASN A 99 11.83 -5.61 10.60
N GLU A 100 11.67 -4.81 9.53
CA GLU A 100 12.76 -3.99 8.99
C GLU A 100 14.03 -4.83 8.79
N TYR A 101 13.86 -5.98 8.12
CA TYR A 101 14.94 -6.94 7.97
C TYR A 101 15.83 -6.56 6.77
N LEU A 102 17.04 -6.11 7.05
CA LEU A 102 18.03 -5.71 6.04
C LEU A 102 18.51 -6.90 5.21
N VAL A 103 18.31 -6.82 3.89
CA VAL A 103 18.83 -7.78 2.91
C VAL A 103 19.64 -7.08 1.83
N SER A 104 20.69 -7.74 1.34
CA SER A 104 21.57 -7.19 0.31
C SER A 104 22.30 -8.28 -0.45
N ASP A 105 22.72 -7.97 -1.69
CA ASP A 105 23.72 -8.75 -2.41
C ASP A 105 25.17 -8.41 -1.99
N ASN A 106 25.33 -7.46 -1.06
CA ASN A 106 26.59 -6.89 -0.57
C ASN A 106 27.47 -6.26 -1.66
N ASP A 107 26.91 -5.97 -2.84
CA ASP A 107 27.66 -5.41 -3.96
C ASP A 107 26.95 -4.23 -4.61
N ARG A 108 25.70 -4.40 -5.04
CA ARG A 108 24.99 -3.41 -5.86
C ARG A 108 23.76 -2.86 -5.18
N ILE A 109 23.00 -3.70 -4.48
CA ILE A 109 21.67 -3.33 -3.98
C ILE A 109 21.42 -3.81 -2.55
N ALA A 110 20.60 -3.05 -1.85
CA ALA A 110 20.11 -3.40 -0.52
C ALA A 110 18.69 -2.86 -0.31
N THR A 111 17.95 -3.47 0.61
CA THR A 111 16.63 -2.99 1.03
C THR A 111 16.28 -3.52 2.41
N MET A 112 15.36 -2.84 3.07
CA MET A 112 14.65 -3.35 4.25
C MET A 112 13.41 -4.13 3.78
N ILE A 113 13.13 -5.24 4.45
CA ILE A 113 11.86 -5.98 4.32
C ILE A 113 11.00 -5.62 5.53
N ASP A 114 9.81 -5.07 5.29
CA ASP A 114 8.93 -4.59 6.36
C ASP A 114 8.62 -5.70 7.37
N ASN A 115 8.17 -6.86 6.89
CA ASN A 115 7.83 -8.01 7.74
C ASN A 115 8.32 -9.34 7.16
N VAL A 116 8.90 -10.16 8.02
CA VAL A 116 9.19 -11.57 7.77
C VAL A 116 8.31 -12.42 8.68
N PHE A 117 7.45 -13.26 8.11
CA PHE A 117 6.57 -14.16 8.86
C PHE A 117 7.02 -15.62 8.74
N ARG A 118 6.82 -16.42 9.79
CA ARG A 118 7.05 -17.86 9.73
C ARG A 118 6.00 -18.53 8.85
N ALA A 119 6.46 -19.35 7.89
CA ALA A 119 5.58 -20.23 7.11
C ALA A 119 5.75 -21.70 7.56
N SER A 120 6.99 -22.19 7.57
CA SER A 120 7.35 -23.52 8.07
C SER A 120 8.71 -23.48 8.79
N ASP A 121 9.28 -24.63 9.13
CA ASP A 121 10.62 -24.72 9.74
C ASP A 121 11.76 -24.28 8.79
N ASN A 122 11.53 -24.29 7.47
CA ASN A 122 12.53 -23.92 6.45
C ASN A 122 11.97 -22.93 5.41
N SER A 123 10.87 -22.23 5.74
CA SER A 123 10.30 -21.24 4.84
C SER A 123 9.64 -20.08 5.59
N VAL A 124 9.62 -18.93 4.92
CA VAL A 124 9.02 -17.69 5.41
C VAL A 124 8.03 -17.13 4.40
N HIS A 125 7.14 -16.27 4.87
CA HIS A 125 6.42 -15.33 4.01
C HIS A 125 7.00 -13.93 4.19
N LEU A 126 6.97 -13.12 3.13
CA LEU A 126 7.38 -11.72 3.20
C LEU A 126 6.15 -10.83 3.09
N GLY A 127 6.08 -9.81 3.94
CA GLY A 127 5.04 -8.79 3.92
C GLY A 127 5.61 -7.41 3.62
N ASP A 128 4.85 -6.61 2.90
CA ASP A 128 5.09 -5.17 2.76
C ASP A 128 3.80 -4.41 3.10
N ILE A 129 3.92 -3.42 3.98
CA ILE A 129 2.80 -2.62 4.48
C ILE A 129 2.56 -1.44 3.53
N LYS A 130 1.34 -1.36 2.99
CA LYS A 130 0.92 -0.24 2.12
C LYS A 130 -0.22 0.54 2.76
N THR A 131 -0.03 1.86 2.85
CA THR A 131 -1.06 2.82 3.30
C THR A 131 -1.63 3.68 2.17
N THR A 132 -1.30 3.31 0.93
CA THR A 132 -1.65 4.06 -0.28
C THR A 132 -3.16 4.07 -0.52
N SER A 133 -3.58 5.02 -1.35
CA SER A 133 -5.00 5.18 -1.67
C SER A 133 -5.58 3.99 -2.44
N VAL A 134 -4.80 3.49 -3.39
CA VAL A 134 -5.03 2.28 -4.17
C VAL A 134 -3.81 1.38 -4.00
N LEU A 135 -4.04 0.08 -3.88
CA LEU A 135 -2.96 -0.89 -3.80
C LEU A 135 -2.45 -1.18 -5.22
N ASP A 136 -1.22 -0.76 -5.52
CA ASP A 136 -0.54 -1.10 -6.78
C ASP A 136 0.11 -2.48 -6.65
N ILE A 137 -0.59 -3.48 -7.18
CA ILE A 137 -0.18 -4.89 -7.13
C ILE A 137 1.07 -5.14 -7.99
N GLU A 138 1.21 -4.44 -9.12
CA GLU A 138 2.35 -4.66 -10.03
C GLU A 138 3.64 -4.16 -9.40
N SER A 139 3.64 -2.92 -8.89
CA SER A 139 4.79 -2.36 -8.18
C SER A 139 5.14 -3.18 -6.93
N LEU A 140 4.12 -3.66 -6.22
CA LEU A 140 4.31 -4.50 -5.03
C LEU A 140 4.91 -5.87 -5.37
N SER A 141 4.44 -6.52 -6.45
CA SER A 141 4.99 -7.79 -6.94
C SER A 141 6.47 -7.66 -7.28
N TRP A 142 6.88 -6.58 -7.95
CA TRP A 142 8.29 -6.29 -8.19
C TRP A 142 9.08 -6.09 -6.90
N GLN A 143 8.59 -5.24 -6.00
CA GLN A 143 9.29 -4.96 -4.73
C GLN A 143 9.51 -6.23 -3.91
N LEU A 144 8.44 -6.98 -3.64
CA LEU A 144 8.51 -8.20 -2.83
C LEU A 144 9.28 -9.33 -3.51
N SER A 145 9.29 -9.40 -4.85
CA SER A 145 10.09 -10.39 -5.58
C SER A 145 11.59 -10.09 -5.51
N ILE A 146 11.99 -8.81 -5.53
CA ILE A 146 13.38 -8.41 -5.27
C ILE A 146 13.76 -8.73 -3.83
N CYS A 147 12.90 -8.41 -2.86
CA CYS A 147 13.10 -8.78 -1.46
C CYS A 147 13.28 -10.29 -1.30
N ALA A 148 12.46 -11.11 -1.94
CA ALA A 148 12.55 -12.56 -1.88
C ALA A 148 13.87 -13.08 -2.45
N TYR A 149 14.31 -12.54 -3.59
CA TYR A 149 15.60 -12.88 -4.18
C TYR A 149 16.77 -12.56 -3.24
N LEU A 150 16.81 -11.35 -2.67
CA LEU A 150 17.87 -10.95 -1.73
C LEU A 150 17.81 -11.73 -0.41
N PHE A 151 16.60 -12.02 0.08
CA PHE A 151 16.39 -12.81 1.28
C PHE A 151 17.00 -14.20 1.15
N GLU A 152 16.71 -14.90 0.04
CA GLU A 152 17.22 -16.26 -0.20
C GLU A 152 18.73 -16.29 -0.47
N LEU A 153 19.29 -15.22 -1.06
CA LEU A 153 20.73 -15.07 -1.17
C LEU A 153 21.41 -14.97 0.21
N GLN A 154 20.81 -14.21 1.13
CA GLN A 154 21.33 -14.01 2.48
C GLN A 154 21.06 -15.23 3.40
N ASN A 155 19.94 -15.92 3.17
CA ASN A 155 19.47 -17.07 3.94
C ASN A 155 19.37 -18.32 3.06
N PRO A 156 20.49 -18.93 2.65
CA PRO A 156 20.49 -20.06 1.70
C PRO A 156 19.79 -21.33 2.23
N HIS A 157 19.50 -21.38 3.54
CA HIS A 157 18.77 -22.47 4.20
C HIS A 157 17.26 -22.23 4.30
N LEU A 158 16.77 -21.04 3.92
CA LEU A 158 15.35 -20.69 3.95
C LEU A 158 14.85 -20.38 2.54
N SER A 159 13.56 -20.67 2.31
CA SER A 159 12.85 -20.30 1.08
C SER A 159 11.72 -19.32 1.38
N VAL A 160 11.43 -18.45 0.42
CA VAL A 160 10.26 -17.57 0.49
C VAL A 160 9.09 -18.25 -0.20
N ASP A 161 8.05 -18.56 0.58
CA ASP A 161 6.87 -19.29 0.14
C ASP A 161 5.81 -18.38 -0.47
N LYS A 162 5.44 -17.31 0.24
CA LYS A 162 4.41 -16.36 -0.21
C LYS A 162 4.83 -14.91 0.03
N LEU A 163 4.28 -14.03 -0.81
CA LEU A 163 4.48 -12.59 -0.77
C LEU A 163 3.15 -11.91 -0.51
N TYR A 164 3.11 -11.00 0.45
CA TYR A 164 1.88 -10.33 0.86
C TYR A 164 2.00 -8.80 0.85
N GLY A 165 1.05 -8.15 0.21
CA GLY A 165 0.71 -6.76 0.48
C GLY A 165 -0.23 -6.66 1.68
N ILE A 166 0.21 -6.02 2.74
CA ILE A 166 -0.59 -5.72 3.92
C ILE A 166 -1.13 -4.30 3.73
N TRP A 167 -2.31 -4.20 3.11
CA TRP A 167 -2.91 -2.91 2.81
C TRP A 167 -3.75 -2.41 3.98
N LEU A 168 -3.36 -1.26 4.55
CA LEU A 168 -3.98 -0.64 5.72
C LEU A 168 -4.35 0.81 5.40
N ARG A 169 -5.64 1.12 5.32
CA ARG A 169 -6.11 2.48 5.03
C ARG A 169 -7.29 2.84 5.92
N LYS A 170 -7.04 3.54 7.02
CA LYS A 170 -8.07 3.96 7.99
C LYS A 170 -8.89 2.74 8.45
N ASP A 171 -10.18 2.73 8.15
CA ASP A 171 -11.14 1.67 8.48
C ASP A 171 -11.08 0.45 7.54
N LYS A 172 -10.33 0.53 6.44
CA LYS A 172 -10.21 -0.53 5.44
C LYS A 172 -8.89 -1.26 5.57
N TYR A 173 -8.93 -2.57 5.35
CA TYR A 173 -7.75 -3.40 5.31
C TYR A 173 -7.92 -4.56 4.34
N LYS A 174 -6.80 -5.08 3.85
CA LYS A 174 -6.75 -6.28 3.01
C LYS A 174 -5.37 -6.91 3.10
N LEU A 175 -5.31 -8.23 3.23
CA LEU A 175 -4.11 -9.01 2.89
C LEU A 175 -4.22 -9.42 1.41
N GLN A 176 -3.24 -9.03 0.61
CA GLN A 176 -3.18 -9.37 -0.82
C GLN A 176 -1.96 -10.24 -1.08
N GLU A 177 -2.17 -11.52 -1.39
CA GLU A 177 -1.09 -12.36 -1.92
C GLU A 177 -0.69 -11.85 -3.32
N VAL A 178 0.61 -11.73 -3.59
CA VAL A 178 1.13 -11.31 -4.88
C VAL A 178 2.01 -12.38 -5.50
N GLU A 179 1.93 -12.49 -6.82
CA GLU A 179 2.72 -13.45 -7.58
C GLU A 179 4.21 -13.10 -7.55
N ARG A 180 5.04 -14.13 -7.41
CA ARG A 180 6.50 -14.00 -7.38
C ARG A 180 7.05 -13.94 -8.81
N ILE A 181 7.81 -12.90 -9.09
CA ILE A 181 8.53 -12.75 -10.35
C ILE A 181 9.80 -13.63 -10.30
N PRO A 182 10.11 -14.40 -11.36
CA PRO A 182 11.29 -15.26 -11.40
C PRO A 182 12.59 -14.49 -11.16
N SER A 183 13.51 -15.07 -10.39
CA SER A 183 14.80 -14.46 -10.06
C SER A 183 15.64 -14.10 -11.29
N SER A 184 15.51 -14.85 -12.41
CA SER A 184 16.17 -14.50 -13.69
C SER A 184 15.72 -13.15 -14.23
N THR A 185 14.43 -12.84 -14.08
CA THR A 185 13.84 -11.56 -14.50
C THR A 185 14.29 -10.45 -13.56
N ILE A 186 14.36 -10.71 -12.25
CA ILE A 186 14.90 -9.77 -11.25
C ILE A 186 16.35 -9.40 -11.56
N ILE A 187 17.20 -10.40 -11.83
CA ILE A 187 18.61 -10.19 -12.21
C ILE A 187 18.69 -9.34 -13.48
N SER A 188 17.87 -9.65 -14.50
CA SER A 188 17.83 -8.89 -15.75
C SER A 188 17.44 -7.42 -15.55
N LEU A 189 16.48 -7.14 -14.65
CA LEU A 189 16.09 -5.77 -14.28
C LEU A 189 17.25 -5.02 -13.62
N ILE A 190 17.90 -5.64 -12.65
CA ILE A 190 19.03 -5.05 -11.91
C ILE A 190 20.20 -4.78 -12.87
N ASP A 191 20.56 -5.75 -13.71
CA ASP A 191 21.62 -5.61 -14.70
C ASP A 191 21.30 -4.49 -15.68
N ALA A 192 20.06 -4.40 -16.16
CA ALA A 192 19.64 -3.34 -17.07
C ALA A 192 19.80 -1.95 -16.45
N TYR A 193 19.45 -1.80 -15.17
CA TYR A 193 19.63 -0.54 -14.43
C TYR A 193 21.09 -0.12 -14.34
N PHE A 194 21.98 -1.02 -13.91
CA PHE A 194 23.40 -0.70 -13.74
C PHE A 194 24.16 -0.54 -15.06
N ASN A 195 23.73 -1.23 -16.12
CA ASN A 195 24.30 -1.10 -17.46
C ASN A 195 23.70 0.06 -18.27
N ASN A 196 22.71 0.78 -17.73
CA ASN A 196 21.96 1.83 -18.44
C ASN A 196 21.37 1.34 -19.78
N THR A 197 20.84 0.11 -19.79
CA THR A 197 20.17 -0.48 -20.95
C THR A 197 18.66 -0.52 -20.75
N SER A 198 17.88 -0.57 -21.83
CA SER A 198 16.43 -0.72 -21.74
C SER A 198 16.02 -2.05 -21.10
N PHE A 199 14.97 -2.03 -20.29
CA PHE A 199 14.34 -3.22 -19.74
C PHE A 199 12.89 -3.29 -20.23
N GLU A 200 12.49 -4.40 -20.85
CA GLU A 200 11.12 -4.65 -21.24
C GLU A 200 10.42 -5.40 -20.10
N ASN A 201 9.39 -4.80 -19.51
CA ASN A 201 8.65 -5.40 -18.40
C ASN A 201 7.78 -6.58 -18.91
N PRO A 202 8.14 -7.84 -18.60
CA PRO A 202 7.45 -9.00 -19.16
C PRO A 202 6.08 -9.26 -18.52
N ILE A 203 5.77 -8.60 -17.41
CA ILE A 203 4.50 -8.75 -16.69
C ILE A 203 3.60 -7.52 -16.82
N LYS A 204 4.00 -6.51 -17.61
CA LYS A 204 3.19 -5.31 -17.82
C LYS A 204 1.82 -5.74 -18.34
N GLN A 205 0.77 -5.45 -17.58
CA GLN A 205 -0.58 -5.70 -18.08
C GLN A 205 -0.83 -4.77 -19.26
N ASN A 206 -1.33 -5.31 -20.37
CA ASN A 206 -1.77 -4.53 -21.54
C ASN A 206 -3.06 -3.78 -21.19
N THR A 207 -2.91 -2.75 -20.37
CA THR A 207 -3.96 -1.80 -20.02
C THR A 207 -3.95 -0.71 -21.10
N SER A 208 -5.11 -0.30 -21.61
CA SER A 208 -5.13 0.79 -22.60
C SER A 208 -4.66 2.07 -21.93
N LEU A 209 -4.00 2.96 -22.68
CA LEU A 209 -3.48 4.23 -22.17
C LEU A 209 -4.58 5.06 -21.50
N GLU A 210 -5.81 5.01 -22.01
CA GLU A 210 -6.97 5.71 -21.45
C GLU A 210 -7.43 5.15 -20.10
N ILE A 211 -7.22 3.86 -19.85
CA ILE A 211 -7.51 3.23 -18.55
C ILE A 211 -6.40 3.55 -17.56
N GLU A 212 -5.13 3.54 -17.98
CA GLU A 212 -4.00 3.97 -17.14
C GLU A 212 -4.17 5.44 -16.72
N GLU A 213 -4.58 6.31 -17.66
CA GLU A 213 -4.87 7.72 -17.38
C GLU A 213 -6.05 7.89 -16.40
N LEU A 214 -7.12 7.11 -16.55
CA LEU A 214 -8.26 7.14 -15.62
C LEU A 214 -7.87 6.72 -14.21
N ILE A 215 -7.03 5.69 -14.06
CA ILE A 215 -6.55 5.23 -12.75
C ILE A 215 -5.71 6.32 -12.08
N ALA A 216 -4.80 6.96 -12.83
CA ALA A 216 -3.98 8.06 -12.32
C ALA A 216 -4.84 9.26 -11.88
N ILE A 217 -5.87 9.62 -12.66
CA ILE A 217 -6.81 10.69 -12.31
C ILE A 217 -7.59 10.34 -11.04
N ASP A 218 -8.09 9.11 -10.90
CA ASP A 218 -8.83 8.70 -9.71
C ASP A 218 -7.96 8.66 -8.44
N GLU A 219 -6.66 8.33 -8.58
CA GLU A 219 -5.69 8.46 -7.49
C GLU A 219 -5.49 9.93 -7.09
N GLU A 220 -5.31 10.82 -8.07
CA GLU A 220 -5.19 12.26 -7.83
C GLU A 220 -6.46 12.83 -7.17
N ILE A 221 -7.65 12.43 -7.63
CA ILE A 221 -8.92 12.79 -7.00
C ILE A 221 -8.95 12.33 -5.55
N SER A 222 -8.58 11.08 -5.25
CA SER A 222 -8.59 10.56 -3.88
C SER A 222 -7.69 11.39 -2.96
N ILE A 223 -6.50 11.76 -3.44
CA ILE A 223 -5.55 12.60 -2.71
C ILE A 223 -6.12 14.02 -2.51
N LEU A 224 -6.68 14.63 -3.56
CA LEU A 224 -7.26 15.96 -3.51
C LEU A 224 -8.50 16.01 -2.60
N GLU A 225 -9.30 14.95 -2.55
CA GLU A 225 -10.44 14.81 -1.64
C GLU A 225 -9.99 14.75 -0.17
N GLU A 226 -8.91 14.04 0.14
CA GLU A 226 -8.33 14.04 1.49
C GLU A 226 -7.81 15.42 1.87
N ARG A 227 -7.08 16.09 0.98
CA ARG A 227 -6.61 17.46 1.21
C ARG A 227 -7.77 18.44 1.39
N ARG A 228 -8.83 18.31 0.59
CA ARG A 228 -10.05 19.11 0.71
C ARG A 228 -10.70 18.89 2.07
N THR A 229 -10.79 17.64 2.52
CA THR A 229 -11.34 17.29 3.84
C THR A 229 -10.53 17.92 4.96
N GLN A 230 -9.19 17.83 4.89
CA GLN A 230 -8.31 18.46 5.87
C GLN A 230 -8.49 19.99 5.89
N LEU A 231 -8.47 20.64 4.73
CA LEU A 231 -8.69 22.09 4.64
C LEU A 231 -10.05 22.51 5.21
N LEU A 232 -11.10 21.73 4.97
CA LEU A 232 -12.41 21.99 5.57
C LEU A 232 -12.36 21.89 7.10
N SER A 233 -11.64 20.89 7.64
CA SER A 233 -11.43 20.76 9.09
C SER A 233 -10.62 21.92 9.67
N ASP A 234 -9.60 22.40 8.97
CA ASP A 234 -8.77 23.53 9.40
C ASP A 234 -9.55 24.86 9.35
N ILE A 235 -10.44 25.02 8.36
CA ILE A 235 -11.31 26.19 8.20
C ILE A 235 -12.48 26.16 9.19
N GLN A 236 -12.96 24.99 9.60
CA GLN A 236 -14.09 24.82 10.51
C GLN A 236 -14.06 25.74 11.74
N PRO A 237 -12.99 25.79 12.57
CA PRO A 237 -12.93 26.68 13.73
C PRO A 237 -12.93 28.17 13.36
N LEU A 238 -12.52 28.54 12.15
CA LEU A 238 -12.51 29.94 11.67
C LEU A 238 -13.89 30.43 11.26
N ILE A 239 -14.79 29.53 10.84
CA ILE A 239 -16.16 29.83 10.40
C ILE A 239 -17.22 29.44 11.43
N GLU A 240 -16.82 28.83 12.55
CA GLU A 240 -17.72 28.44 13.62
C GLU A 240 -18.34 29.71 14.21
N LYS A 241 -19.60 30.00 13.82
CA LYS A 241 -20.41 31.21 14.11
C LYS A 241 -20.31 32.37 13.11
N GLN A 242 -19.58 32.26 12.01
CA GLN A 242 -19.51 33.29 10.97
C GLN A 242 -19.52 32.69 9.55
N GLN A 243 -20.19 33.38 8.63
CA GLN A 243 -20.19 33.04 7.21
C GLN A 243 -19.08 33.83 6.53
N TYR A 244 -18.22 33.15 5.76
CA TYR A 244 -17.29 33.79 4.85
C TYR A 244 -17.95 33.91 3.47
N LYS A 245 -17.89 35.10 2.86
CA LYS A 245 -18.48 35.35 1.55
C LYS A 245 -17.68 36.37 0.77
N ASP A 246 -17.37 36.05 -0.48
CA ASP A 246 -16.83 36.98 -1.48
C ASP A 246 -17.53 36.76 -2.84
N ASP A 247 -17.00 37.34 -3.92
CA ASP A 247 -17.57 37.24 -5.27
C ASP A 247 -17.50 35.83 -5.87
N LYS A 248 -16.68 34.92 -5.32
CA LYS A 248 -16.41 33.58 -5.88
C LYS A 248 -16.92 32.46 -5.00
N VAL A 249 -17.02 32.64 -3.69
CA VAL A 249 -17.37 31.58 -2.75
C VAL A 249 -18.21 32.06 -1.58
N THR A 250 -19.04 31.16 -1.09
CA THR A 250 -19.71 31.27 0.21
C THR A 250 -19.36 30.04 1.03
N ILE A 251 -18.78 30.25 2.21
CA ILE A 251 -18.44 29.20 3.17
C ILE A 251 -19.23 29.47 4.45
N SER A 252 -20.01 28.48 4.87
CA SER A 252 -20.93 28.60 6.01
C SER A 252 -20.89 27.33 6.84
N TRP A 253 -20.87 27.49 8.16
CA TRP A 253 -21.01 26.38 9.09
C TRP A 253 -22.46 25.88 9.15
N VAL A 254 -22.64 24.56 9.10
CA VAL A 254 -23.96 23.91 9.25
C VAL A 254 -23.95 23.14 10.57
N SER A 255 -24.81 23.55 11.49
CA SER A 255 -24.95 22.90 12.80
C SER A 255 -25.35 21.42 12.67
N PRO A 256 -24.93 20.55 13.60
CA PRO A 256 -25.40 19.17 13.65
C PRO A 256 -26.93 19.12 13.66
N SER A 257 -27.51 18.30 12.78
CA SER A 257 -28.96 18.13 12.67
C SER A 257 -29.31 16.66 12.48
N THR A 258 -30.51 16.29 12.88
CA THR A 258 -31.04 14.93 12.72
C THR A 258 -31.94 14.90 11.48
N SER A 259 -31.63 14.02 10.53
CA SER A 259 -32.52 13.77 9.39
C SER A 259 -33.38 12.54 9.64
N ILE A 260 -34.68 12.63 9.39
CA ILE A 260 -35.56 11.47 9.34
C ILE A 260 -35.57 10.95 7.90
N GLY A 261 -34.97 9.79 7.68
CA GLY A 261 -34.98 9.10 6.39
C GLY A 261 -36.11 8.07 6.32
N PHE A 262 -36.66 7.87 5.12
CA PHE A 262 -37.58 6.78 4.86
C PHE A 262 -36.81 5.51 4.50
N ASP A 263 -36.93 4.45 5.30
CA ASP A 263 -36.31 3.15 5.01
C ASP A 263 -37.09 2.42 3.92
N SER A 264 -36.78 2.78 2.68
CA SER A 264 -37.42 2.20 1.49
C SER A 264 -37.17 0.70 1.34
N SER A 265 -36.05 0.19 1.88
CA SER A 265 -35.70 -1.23 1.79
C SER A 265 -36.58 -2.06 2.72
N LYS A 266 -36.70 -1.64 3.98
CA LYS A 266 -37.60 -2.27 4.95
C LYS A 266 -39.06 -2.16 4.53
N PHE A 267 -39.49 -0.99 4.06
CA PHE A 267 -40.85 -0.78 3.57
C PHE A 267 -41.22 -1.71 2.41
N LYS A 268 -40.33 -1.88 1.42
CA LYS A 268 -40.54 -2.81 0.30
C LYS A 268 -40.68 -4.27 0.77
N LYS A 269 -39.97 -4.64 1.83
CA LYS A 269 -39.97 -6.01 2.38
C LYS A 269 -41.24 -6.31 3.18
N GLU A 270 -41.71 -5.35 3.97
CA GLU A 270 -42.87 -5.50 4.85
C GLU A 270 -44.20 -5.15 4.16
N ASN A 271 -44.17 -4.29 3.13
CA ASN A 271 -45.36 -3.77 2.44
C ASN A 271 -45.19 -3.79 0.90
N PRO A 272 -45.00 -4.96 0.28
CA PRO A 272 -44.68 -5.08 -1.15
C PRO A 272 -45.77 -4.52 -2.08
N GLU A 273 -47.06 -4.76 -1.79
CA GLU A 273 -48.17 -4.24 -2.61
C GLU A 273 -48.24 -2.71 -2.63
N LEU A 274 -47.99 -2.07 -1.49
CA LEU A 274 -47.94 -0.63 -1.40
C LEU A 274 -46.70 -0.08 -2.10
N ALA A 275 -45.54 -0.71 -1.95
CA ALA A 275 -44.32 -0.27 -2.62
C ALA A 275 -44.46 -0.26 -4.16
N ASP A 276 -45.17 -1.25 -4.72
CA ASP A 276 -45.43 -1.31 -6.16
C ASP A 276 -46.34 -0.18 -6.64
N LYS A 277 -47.36 0.20 -5.84
CA LYS A 277 -48.26 1.30 -6.17
C LYS A 277 -47.56 2.65 -6.34
N TYR A 278 -46.41 2.85 -5.69
CA TYR A 278 -45.65 4.10 -5.74
C TYR A 278 -44.36 4.01 -6.57
N LYS A 279 -44.18 2.94 -7.36
CA LYS A 279 -43.04 2.86 -8.29
C LYS A 279 -43.21 3.88 -9.41
N LYS A 280 -42.15 4.65 -9.65
CA LYS A 280 -42.00 5.48 -10.84
C LYS A 280 -40.85 4.93 -11.67
N GLU A 281 -41.15 4.52 -12.89
CA GLU A 281 -40.13 4.10 -13.85
C GLU A 281 -39.45 5.34 -14.44
N THR A 282 -38.12 5.31 -14.51
CA THR A 282 -37.32 6.36 -15.15
C THR A 282 -36.24 5.70 -16.00
N THR A 283 -36.22 6.07 -17.28
CA THR A 283 -35.16 5.69 -18.20
C THR A 283 -33.92 6.52 -17.93
N LYS A 284 -32.79 5.85 -17.69
CA LYS A 284 -31.48 6.49 -17.56
C LYS A 284 -30.60 6.08 -18.74
N SER A 285 -29.85 7.03 -19.27
CA SER A 285 -28.81 6.75 -20.25
C SER A 285 -27.75 5.81 -19.67
N GLY A 286 -27.18 4.96 -20.52
CA GLY A 286 -26.03 4.15 -20.14
C GLY A 286 -24.87 5.05 -19.68
N PHE A 287 -24.09 4.56 -18.72
CA PHE A 287 -22.92 5.26 -18.19
C PHE A 287 -21.78 4.27 -17.96
N VAL A 288 -20.54 4.76 -18.05
CA VAL A 288 -19.35 3.97 -17.67
C VAL A 288 -19.31 3.93 -16.15
N LYS A 289 -19.38 2.72 -15.59
CA LYS A 289 -19.24 2.50 -14.16
C LYS A 289 -17.84 1.96 -13.90
N VAL A 290 -17.00 2.76 -13.25
CA VAL A 290 -15.73 2.28 -12.73
C VAL A 290 -16.03 1.48 -11.46
N THR A 291 -15.59 0.23 -11.41
CA THR A 291 -15.66 -0.60 -10.22
C THR A 291 -14.33 -1.29 -10.09
N TYR A 292 -13.51 -0.79 -9.18
CA TYR A 292 -12.26 -1.42 -8.81
C TYR A 292 -12.55 -2.82 -8.27
N LYS A 293 -12.05 -3.84 -8.96
CA LYS A 293 -12.22 -5.22 -8.52
C LYS A 293 -11.60 -5.36 -7.13
N LYS A 294 -12.44 -5.65 -6.13
CA LYS A 294 -11.97 -6.40 -4.97
C LYS A 294 -11.84 -7.85 -5.45
N GLU A 295 -10.62 -8.28 -5.73
CA GLU A 295 -10.41 -9.65 -6.18
C GLU A 295 -10.70 -10.65 -5.06
N LYS A 296 -11.30 -11.77 -5.47
CA LYS A 296 -11.96 -12.79 -4.64
C LYS A 296 -11.02 -13.28 -3.54
N GLU A 297 -11.52 -13.26 -2.31
CA GLU A 297 -11.02 -14.09 -1.23
C GLU A 297 -10.95 -15.54 -1.74
N CYS A 298 -9.74 -16.10 -1.81
CA CYS A 298 -9.59 -17.55 -1.92
C CYS A 298 -10.09 -18.15 -0.61
N GLN A 299 -11.19 -18.90 -0.69
CA GLN A 299 -11.65 -19.80 0.38
C GLN A 299 -10.68 -20.97 0.56
#